data_AF-A0A017HSJ7-F1
#
_entry.id   AF-A0A017HSJ7-F1
#
_cell.length_a   1.000
_cell.length_b   1.000
_cell.length_c   1.000
_cell.angle_alpha   90.00
_cell.angle_beta   90.00
_cell.angle_gamma   90.00
#
_symmetry.space_group_name_H-M   'P 1'
#
loop_
_entity.id
_entity.type
_entity.pdbx_description
1 polymer ?
#
loop_
_entity_poly.entity_id
_entity_poly.type
_entity_poly.pdbx_seq_one_letter_code
_entity_poly.pdbx_strand_id
1 'polypeptide(L)'
;MIHPLRVHFPLALLPTAIAADAVGAMTDNRALMDMGKTFMPLAVASMAATGVAGFAAQEEVRAEGEAHDMLVTHRNLNVGLLLMSAGPAVLRSGQERPGRGYLLAGLAGAALMTYTGYLGGKMIYRHGVGAVEGHDPDHSVRIERGHLGEAARIAATDVARGVAHAAQQVAHGELAPHLRRGRAPPRLYPRSPKPGDERQALLSA
;
A
#
# COMPACT_ATOMS: atom_id res chain seq x y z
N MET A 1 10.38 -9.57 -11.21
CA MET A 1 10.06 -9.71 -9.76
C MET A 1 10.81 -8.65 -8.98
N ILE A 2 10.10 -7.70 -8.38
CA ILE A 2 10.66 -6.83 -7.36
C ILE A 2 11.12 -7.73 -6.20
N HIS A 3 12.42 -7.74 -5.92
CA HIS A 3 13.01 -8.59 -4.88
C HIS A 3 12.24 -8.44 -3.54
N PRO A 4 11.79 -9.54 -2.89
CA PRO A 4 11.04 -9.52 -1.63
C PRO A 4 11.68 -8.69 -0.50
N LEU A 5 12.98 -8.43 -0.61
CA LEU A 5 13.74 -7.62 0.33
C LEU A 5 13.15 -6.21 0.48
N ARG A 6 12.73 -5.57 -0.63
CA ARG A 6 12.26 -4.18 -0.61
C ARG A 6 11.00 -4.00 0.24
N VAL A 7 10.08 -4.95 0.19
CA VAL A 7 8.82 -4.90 0.95
C VAL A 7 8.97 -5.34 2.42
N HIS A 8 9.98 -6.14 2.76
CA HIS A 8 10.20 -6.59 4.14
C HIS A 8 10.93 -5.56 5.00
N PHE A 9 11.76 -4.69 4.42
CA PHE A 9 12.47 -3.64 5.15
C PHE A 9 11.54 -2.71 5.93
N PRO A 10 10.50 -2.10 5.33
CA PRO A 10 9.54 -1.27 6.06
C PRO A 10 8.83 -2.02 7.19
N LEU A 11 8.41 -3.26 6.89
CA LEU A 11 7.65 -4.11 7.80
C LEU A 11 8.45 -4.50 9.05
N ALA A 12 9.76 -4.65 8.92
CA ALA A 12 10.64 -4.95 10.06
C ALA A 12 11.15 -3.67 10.75
N LEU A 13 11.58 -2.66 9.98
CA LEU A 13 12.26 -1.49 10.52
C LEU A 13 11.33 -0.58 11.33
N LEU A 14 10.11 -0.31 10.86
CA LEU A 14 9.20 0.60 11.57
C LEU A 14 8.82 0.05 12.96
N PRO A 15 8.34 -1.20 13.11
CA PRO A 15 8.04 -1.75 14.43
C PRO A 15 9.27 -1.86 15.31
N THR A 16 10.43 -2.23 14.74
CA THR A 16 11.68 -2.33 15.49
C THR A 16 12.13 -0.98 16.04
N ALA A 17 12.07 0.09 15.23
CA ALA A 17 12.43 1.44 15.65
C ALA A 17 11.53 1.93 16.79
N ILE A 18 10.21 1.73 16.66
CA ILE A 18 9.23 2.12 17.69
C ILE A 18 9.39 1.29 18.96
N ALA A 19 9.61 -0.03 18.84
CA ALA A 19 9.84 -0.91 19.98
C ALA A 19 11.13 -0.52 20.74
N ALA A 20 12.20 -0.20 20.02
CA ALA A 20 13.45 0.28 20.59
C ALA A 20 13.27 1.57 21.39
N ASP A 21 12.58 2.57 20.81
CA ASP A 21 12.27 3.81 21.50
C ASP A 21 11.33 3.61 22.70
N ALA A 22 10.32 2.75 22.58
CA ALA A 22 9.37 2.47 23.65
C ALA A 22 10.04 1.77 24.84
N VAL A 23 10.76 0.67 24.58
CA VAL A 23 11.49 -0.07 25.62
C VAL A 23 12.59 0.82 26.21
N GLY A 24 13.36 1.52 25.37
CA GLY A 24 14.40 2.44 25.81
C GLY A 24 13.88 3.55 26.73
N ALA A 25 12.71 4.12 26.42
CA ALA A 25 12.07 5.10 27.29
C ALA A 25 11.54 4.50 28.60
N MET A 26 11.03 3.27 28.58
CA MET A 26 10.53 2.58 29.78
C MET A 26 11.67 2.14 30.72
N THR A 27 12.81 1.73 30.18
CA THR A 27 13.97 1.24 30.94
C THR A 27 15.04 2.31 31.15
N ASP A 28 14.81 3.54 30.70
CA ASP A 28 15.78 4.63 30.62
C ASP A 28 17.13 4.24 29.96
N ASN A 29 17.07 3.38 28.93
CA ASN A 29 18.23 2.87 28.23
C ASN A 29 18.54 3.71 26.99
N ARG A 30 19.61 4.51 27.07
CA ARG A 30 20.06 5.40 25.99
C ARG A 30 20.41 4.65 24.70
N ALA A 31 21.03 3.47 24.79
CA ALA A 31 21.42 2.70 23.60
C ALA A 31 20.18 2.24 22.79
N LEU A 32 19.09 1.86 23.47
CA LEU A 32 17.84 1.50 22.80
C LEU A 32 17.16 2.72 22.15
N MET A 33 17.17 3.86 22.83
CA MET A 33 16.65 5.12 22.26
C MET A 33 17.48 5.57 21.04
N ASP A 34 18.80 5.44 21.07
CA ASP A 34 19.68 5.78 19.95
C ASP A 34 19.50 4.82 18.76
N MET A 35 19.24 3.54 19.04
CA MET A 35 18.86 2.57 18.02
C MET A 35 17.54 2.96 17.34
N GLY A 36 16.50 3.26 18.14
CA GLY A 36 15.21 3.73 17.61
C GLY A 36 15.34 5.00 16.77
N LYS A 37 16.11 5.98 17.27
CA LYS A 37 16.44 7.22 16.57
C LYS A 37 17.12 7.00 15.21
N THR A 38 18.03 6.04 15.13
CA THR A 38 18.78 5.71 13.91
C THR A 38 17.93 4.91 12.93
N PHE A 39 17.10 3.98 13.41
CA PHE A 39 16.30 3.09 12.56
C PHE A 39 15.08 3.78 11.97
N MET A 40 14.52 4.79 12.66
CA MET A 40 13.31 5.46 12.20
C MET A 40 13.47 6.16 10.84
N PRO A 41 14.54 6.93 10.56
CA PRO A 41 14.80 7.46 9.22
C PRO A 41 14.96 6.36 8.15
N LEU A 42 15.60 5.24 8.49
CA LEU A 42 15.76 4.10 7.58
C LEU A 42 14.41 3.45 7.27
N ALA A 43 13.54 3.33 8.27
CA ALA A 43 12.17 2.86 8.08
C ALA A 43 11.41 3.76 7.10
N VAL A 44 11.41 5.08 7.33
CA VAL A 44 10.74 6.06 6.45
C VAL A 44 11.31 6.03 5.03
N ALA A 45 12.64 5.98 4.88
CA ALA A 45 13.28 5.88 3.57
C ALA A 45 12.90 4.59 2.83
N SER A 46 12.88 3.45 3.53
CA SER A 46 12.47 2.17 2.95
C SER A 46 11.00 2.17 2.53
N MET A 47 10.12 2.80 3.32
CA MET A 47 8.70 2.97 3.00
C MET A 47 8.52 3.81 1.74
N ALA A 48 9.24 4.93 1.63
CA ALA A 48 9.19 5.77 0.44
C ALA A 48 9.66 5.01 -0.81
N ALA A 49 10.81 4.31 -0.73
CA ALA A 49 11.34 3.51 -1.84
C ALA A 49 10.37 2.40 -2.27
N THR A 50 9.73 1.74 -1.31
CA THR A 50 8.73 0.70 -1.58
C THR A 50 7.45 1.29 -2.18
N GLY A 51 7.00 2.44 -1.68
CA GLY A 51 5.85 3.17 -2.22
C GLY A 51 6.05 3.54 -3.69
N VAL A 52 7.21 4.09 -4.05
CA VAL A 52 7.57 4.39 -5.44
C VAL A 52 7.50 3.13 -6.31
N ALA A 53 8.07 2.03 -5.84
CA ALA A 53 8.01 0.77 -6.57
C ALA A 53 6.57 0.24 -6.74
N GLY A 54 5.72 0.43 -5.73
CA GLY A 54 4.29 0.13 -5.81
C GLY A 54 3.52 1.04 -6.76
N PHE A 55 3.95 2.29 -6.95
CA PHE A 55 3.38 3.19 -7.96
C PHE A 55 3.69 2.76 -9.38
N ALA A 56 4.91 2.29 -9.66
CA ALA A 56 5.21 1.70 -10.96
C ALA A 56 4.39 0.42 -11.19
N ALA A 57 4.40 -0.49 -10.20
CA ALA A 57 3.78 -1.81 -10.35
C ALA A 57 2.25 -1.76 -10.53
N GLN A 58 1.56 -0.75 -10.00
CA GLN A 58 0.10 -0.66 -10.15
C GLN A 58 -0.35 -0.41 -11.59
N GLU A 59 0.51 0.21 -12.41
CA GLU A 59 0.21 0.48 -13.82
C GLU A 59 0.37 -0.78 -14.70
N GLU A 60 1.11 -1.78 -14.21
CA GLU A 60 1.35 -3.04 -14.92
C GLU A 60 0.30 -4.14 -14.62
N VAL A 61 -0.53 -3.92 -13.58
CA VAL A 61 -1.46 -4.94 -13.07
C VAL A 61 -2.89 -4.60 -13.41
N ARG A 62 -3.59 -5.54 -14.05
CA ARG A 62 -5.04 -5.45 -14.23
C ARG A 62 -5.76 -5.91 -12.98
N ALA A 63 -6.22 -4.95 -12.18
CA ALA A 63 -7.09 -5.21 -11.03
C ALA A 63 -8.51 -4.70 -11.33
N GLU A 64 -9.51 -5.58 -11.28
CA GLU A 64 -10.92 -5.26 -11.48
C GLU A 64 -11.75 -5.54 -10.22
N GLY A 65 -12.93 -4.91 -10.12
CA GLY A 65 -13.92 -5.21 -9.08
C GLY A 65 -13.40 -5.03 -7.65
N GLU A 66 -13.45 -6.09 -6.84
CA GLU A 66 -12.98 -6.07 -5.44
C GLU A 66 -11.45 -5.90 -5.33
N ALA A 67 -10.71 -6.49 -6.28
CA ALA A 67 -9.25 -6.40 -6.30
C ALA A 67 -8.77 -4.95 -6.52
N HIS A 68 -9.46 -4.21 -7.40
CA HIS A 68 -9.19 -2.79 -7.64
C HIS A 68 -9.40 -1.95 -6.38
N ASP A 69 -10.54 -2.14 -5.72
CA ASP A 69 -10.86 -1.42 -4.48
C ASP A 69 -9.83 -1.67 -3.37
N MET A 70 -9.37 -2.92 -3.26
CA MET A 70 -8.32 -3.29 -2.31
C MET A 70 -6.99 -2.64 -2.66
N LEU A 71 -6.63 -2.60 -3.95
CA LEU A 71 -5.40 -1.96 -4.44
C LEU A 71 -5.38 -0.46 -4.11
N VAL A 72 -6.47 0.24 -4.43
CA VAL A 72 -6.63 1.68 -4.13
C VAL A 72 -6.56 1.92 -2.62
N THR A 73 -7.26 1.11 -1.83
CA THR A 73 -7.25 1.22 -0.36
C THR A 73 -5.85 0.97 0.20
N HIS A 74 -5.17 -0.11 -0.21
CA HIS A 74 -3.82 -0.47 0.23
C HIS A 74 -2.82 0.66 -0.08
N ARG A 75 -2.84 1.16 -1.30
CA ARG A 75 -1.99 2.28 -1.75
C ARG A 75 -2.22 3.52 -0.89
N ASN A 76 -3.46 3.93 -0.71
CA ASN A 76 -3.79 5.15 0.04
C ASN A 76 -3.40 5.02 1.52
N LEU A 77 -3.62 3.85 2.13
CA LEU A 77 -3.19 3.58 3.50
C LEU A 77 -1.66 3.62 3.64
N ASN A 78 -0.90 3.10 2.67
CA ASN A 78 0.57 3.18 2.68
C ASN A 78 1.08 4.61 2.52
N VAL A 79 0.45 5.43 1.68
CA VAL A 79 0.78 6.87 1.56
C VAL A 79 0.49 7.59 2.88
N GLY A 80 -0.68 7.36 3.47
CA GLY A 80 -1.03 7.92 4.78
C GLY A 80 -0.04 7.47 5.88
N LEU A 81 0.35 6.20 5.87
CA LEU A 81 1.33 5.63 6.79
C LEU A 81 2.71 6.28 6.65
N LEU A 82 3.16 6.55 5.42
CA LEU A 82 4.41 7.27 5.17
C LEU A 82 4.34 8.70 5.73
N LEU A 83 3.27 9.43 5.44
CA LEU A 83 3.11 10.81 5.90
C LEU A 83 3.02 10.90 7.43
N MET A 84 2.26 10.01 8.07
CA MET A 84 2.16 9.98 9.54
C MET A 84 3.46 9.55 10.24
N SER A 85 4.35 8.84 9.54
CA SER A 85 5.63 8.38 10.11
C SER A 85 6.74 9.40 9.88
N ALA A 86 6.77 10.05 8.71
CA ALA A 86 7.84 10.97 8.30
C ALA A 86 7.90 12.23 9.19
N GLY A 87 6.76 12.87 9.46
CA GLY A 87 6.71 14.08 10.29
C GLY A 87 7.28 13.85 11.71
N PRO A 88 6.74 12.87 12.46
CA PRO A 88 7.28 12.50 13.77
C PRO A 88 8.74 12.02 13.74
N ALA A 89 9.18 11.34 12.67
CA ALA A 89 10.58 10.93 12.53
C ALA A 89 11.55 12.12 12.45
N VAL A 90 11.17 13.19 11.72
CA VAL A 90 11.96 14.43 11.65
C VAL A 90 12.04 15.10 13.02
N LEU A 91 10.92 15.16 13.76
CA LEU A 91 10.93 15.73 15.11
C LEU A 91 11.78 14.88 16.07
N ARG A 92 11.70 13.54 15.97
CA ARG A 92 12.46 12.59 16.80
C ARG A 92 13.97 12.70 16.61
N SER A 93 14.45 13.01 15.40
CA SER A 93 15.88 13.11 15.11
C SER A 93 16.56 14.27 15.85
N GLY A 94 15.83 15.33 16.17
CA GLY A 94 16.31 16.47 16.97
C GLY A 94 16.27 16.27 18.49
N GLN A 95 15.69 15.16 18.98
CA GLN A 95 15.48 14.95 20.42
C GLN A 95 16.35 13.83 20.99
N GLU A 96 16.71 13.94 22.26
CA GLU A 96 17.41 12.86 23.00
C GLU A 96 16.46 11.75 23.41
N ARG A 97 15.23 12.10 23.80
CA ARG A 97 14.21 11.15 24.26
C ARG A 97 12.98 11.15 23.34
N PRO A 98 12.33 10.00 23.13
CA PRO A 98 11.09 9.95 22.35
C PRO A 98 9.93 10.58 23.14
N GLY A 99 9.23 11.52 22.51
CA GLY A 99 8.01 12.09 23.08
C GLY A 99 6.83 11.10 23.08
N ARG A 100 5.90 11.25 24.03
CA ARG A 100 4.71 10.37 24.13
C ARG A 100 3.86 10.40 22.86
N GLY A 101 3.71 11.57 22.23
CA GLY A 101 2.99 11.71 20.96
C GLY A 101 3.64 10.95 19.81
N TYR A 102 4.97 10.94 19.74
CA TYR A 102 5.73 10.15 18.77
C TYR A 102 5.52 8.65 18.98
N LEU A 103 5.58 8.16 20.22
CA LEU A 103 5.36 6.75 20.54
C LEU A 103 3.93 6.29 20.19
N LEU A 104 2.93 7.13 20.51
CA LEU A 104 1.53 6.85 20.15
C LEU A 104 1.32 6.83 18.63
N ALA A 105 1.87 7.80 17.92
CA ALA A 105 1.82 7.85 16.46
C ALA A 105 2.54 6.64 15.83
N GLY A 106 3.69 6.24 16.38
CA GLY A 106 4.46 5.08 15.96
C GLY A 106 3.72 3.77 16.18
N LEU A 107 3.06 3.60 17.33
CA LEU A 107 2.27 2.41 17.61
C LEU A 107 1.03 2.32 16.69
N ALA A 108 0.34 3.44 16.47
CA ALA A 108 -0.75 3.53 15.51
C ALA A 108 -0.26 3.20 14.08
N GLY A 109 0.92 3.71 13.71
CA GLY A 109 1.59 3.41 12.45
C GLY A 109 1.92 1.93 12.31
N ALA A 110 2.44 1.26 13.34
CA ALA A 110 2.72 -0.17 13.34
C ALA A 110 1.45 -1.03 13.19
N ALA A 111 0.36 -0.64 13.86
CA ALA A 111 -0.94 -1.28 13.69
C ALA A 111 -1.48 -1.11 12.25
N LEU A 112 -1.39 0.10 11.71
CA LEU A 112 -1.79 0.37 10.33
C LEU A 112 -0.92 -0.38 9.31
N MET A 113 0.40 -0.45 9.53
CA MET A 113 1.36 -1.24 8.75
C MET A 113 0.96 -2.72 8.70
N THR A 114 0.55 -3.28 9.83
CA THR A 114 0.09 -4.67 9.91
C THR A 114 -1.18 -4.88 9.08
N TYR A 115 -2.14 -3.96 9.19
CA TYR A 115 -3.40 -4.03 8.45
C TYR A 115 -3.20 -3.88 6.93
N THR A 116 -2.39 -2.91 6.49
CA THR A 116 -2.09 -2.74 5.06
C THR A 116 -1.29 -3.93 4.52
N GLY A 117 -0.39 -4.52 5.31
CA GLY A 117 0.31 -5.77 4.96
C GLY A 117 -0.64 -6.94 4.77
N TYR A 118 -1.64 -7.09 5.65
CA TYR A 118 -2.72 -8.08 5.48
C TYR A 118 -3.50 -7.87 4.18
N LEU A 119 -3.82 -6.62 3.84
CA LEU A 119 -4.51 -6.28 2.60
C LEU A 119 -3.67 -6.65 1.37
N GLY A 120 -2.38 -6.32 1.40
CA GLY A 120 -1.40 -6.72 0.37
C GLY A 120 -1.33 -8.23 0.17
N GLY A 121 -1.24 -9.00 1.27
CA GLY A 121 -1.27 -10.46 1.20
C GLY A 121 -2.57 -10.98 0.59
N LYS A 122 -3.72 -10.43 0.99
CA LYS A 122 -5.02 -10.86 0.44
C LYS A 122 -5.14 -10.59 -1.07
N MET A 123 -4.61 -9.46 -1.55
CA MET A 123 -4.57 -9.15 -2.99
C MET A 123 -3.80 -10.22 -3.78
N ILE A 124 -2.64 -10.65 -3.27
CA ILE A 124 -1.82 -11.69 -3.91
C ILE A 124 -2.52 -13.05 -3.83
N TYR A 125 -2.89 -13.50 -2.62
CA TYR A 125 -3.35 -14.87 -2.41
C TYR A 125 -4.79 -15.15 -2.83
N ARG A 126 -5.67 -14.14 -2.86
CA ARG A 126 -7.08 -14.32 -3.23
C ARG A 126 -7.43 -13.78 -4.61
N HIS A 127 -6.72 -12.77 -5.07
CA HIS A 127 -7.05 -12.07 -6.32
C HIS A 127 -5.94 -12.13 -7.37
N GLY A 128 -4.82 -12.81 -7.09
CA GLY A 128 -3.72 -12.98 -8.04
C GLY A 128 -3.01 -11.67 -8.43
N VAL A 129 -3.29 -10.57 -7.75
CA VAL A 129 -2.71 -9.25 -8.03
C VAL A 129 -1.21 -9.33 -7.75
N GLY A 130 -0.39 -9.17 -8.80
CA GLY A 130 1.07 -9.29 -8.72
C GLY A 130 1.63 -10.71 -8.89
N ALA A 131 0.79 -11.71 -9.15
CA ALA A 131 1.22 -13.01 -9.67
C ALA A 131 1.47 -12.93 -11.19
N VAL A 132 2.22 -13.88 -11.76
CA VAL A 132 2.54 -13.94 -13.20
C VAL A 132 1.27 -13.90 -14.08
N GLU A 133 0.15 -14.41 -13.56
CA GLU A 133 -1.16 -14.45 -14.23
C GLU A 133 -1.89 -13.09 -14.28
N GLY A 134 -1.54 -12.13 -13.42
CA GLY A 134 -2.16 -10.80 -13.35
C GLY A 134 -1.44 -9.71 -14.14
N HIS A 135 -0.41 -10.08 -14.92
CA HIS A 135 0.45 -9.17 -15.68
C HIS A 135 -0.14 -8.94 -17.09
N ASP A 136 -0.20 -7.69 -17.55
CA ASP A 136 -0.64 -7.39 -18.91
C ASP A 136 0.43 -7.81 -19.94
N PRO A 137 0.16 -8.75 -20.87
CA PRO A 137 1.13 -9.16 -21.87
C PRO A 137 1.54 -8.04 -22.84
N ASP A 138 0.76 -6.95 -22.96
CA ASP A 138 1.11 -5.78 -23.79
C ASP A 138 2.13 -4.82 -23.12
N HIS A 139 2.41 -5.00 -21.83
CA HIS A 139 3.31 -4.15 -21.05
C HIS A 139 4.45 -4.90 -20.35
N SER A 140 4.89 -6.05 -20.88
CA SER A 140 6.08 -6.72 -20.37
C SER A 140 7.37 -6.07 -20.91
N VAL A 141 8.04 -5.26 -20.08
CA VAL A 141 9.36 -4.70 -20.42
C VAL A 141 10.41 -5.82 -20.43
N ARG A 142 10.88 -6.19 -21.62
CA ARG A 142 12.01 -7.13 -21.79
C ARG A 142 13.32 -6.38 -21.50
N ILE A 143 13.89 -6.59 -20.31
CA ILE A 143 15.17 -5.98 -19.91
C ILE A 143 16.32 -6.67 -20.68
N GLU A 144 16.61 -6.23 -21.90
CA GLU A 144 17.90 -6.51 -22.55
C GLU A 144 18.97 -5.56 -22.01
N ARG A 145 20.19 -6.07 -21.79
CA ARG A 145 21.30 -5.36 -21.11
C ARG A 145 21.75 -4.06 -21.81
N GLY A 146 21.25 -3.74 -23.00
CA GLY A 146 21.54 -2.50 -23.74
C GLY A 146 20.62 -1.31 -23.43
N HIS A 147 19.45 -1.49 -22.81
CA HIS A 147 18.39 -0.47 -22.76
C HIS A 147 18.09 0.05 -21.33
N LEU A 148 19.07 0.04 -20.43
CA LEU A 148 18.88 0.49 -19.03
C LEU A 148 18.31 1.92 -18.91
N GLY A 149 18.74 2.83 -19.80
CA GLY A 149 18.23 4.20 -19.82
C GLY A 149 16.77 4.30 -20.25
N GLU A 150 16.33 3.43 -21.17
CA GLU A 150 14.94 3.36 -21.63
C GLU A 150 14.05 2.73 -20.55
N ALA A 151 14.50 1.65 -19.93
CA ALA A 151 13.81 1.02 -18.81
C ALA A 151 13.65 1.99 -17.62
N ALA A 152 14.67 2.79 -17.31
CA ALA A 152 14.60 3.80 -16.26
C ALA A 152 13.59 4.92 -16.59
N ARG A 153 13.51 5.35 -17.85
CA ARG A 153 12.51 6.34 -18.29
C ARG A 153 11.09 5.80 -18.21
N ILE A 154 10.86 4.57 -18.69
CA ILE A 154 9.55 3.92 -18.62
C ILE A 154 9.09 3.83 -17.17
N ALA A 155 9.94 3.30 -16.28
CA ALA A 155 9.62 3.22 -14.85
C ALA A 155 9.31 4.59 -14.24
N ALA A 156 10.06 5.64 -14.60
CA ALA A 156 9.79 7.00 -14.12
C ALA A 156 8.43 7.53 -14.61
N THR A 157 8.07 7.26 -15.87
CA THR A 157 6.77 7.62 -16.45
C THR A 157 5.63 6.86 -15.77
N ASP A 158 5.80 5.56 -15.48
CA ASP A 158 4.79 4.76 -14.79
C ASP A 158 4.58 5.24 -13.35
N VAL A 159 5.66 5.57 -12.62
CA VAL A 159 5.54 6.18 -11.30
C VAL A 159 4.77 7.50 -11.38
N ALA A 160 5.09 8.37 -12.35
CA ALA A 160 4.42 9.65 -12.51
C ALA A 160 2.92 9.49 -12.80
N ARG A 161 2.57 8.56 -13.70
CA ARG A 161 1.18 8.20 -13.99
C ARG A 161 0.46 7.65 -12.76
N GLY A 162 1.04 6.66 -12.08
CA GLY A 162 0.47 6.08 -10.88
C GLY A 162 0.23 7.10 -9.76
N VAL A 163 1.16 8.06 -9.57
CA VAL A 163 0.98 9.16 -8.61
C VAL A 163 -0.17 10.08 -9.04
N ALA A 164 -0.24 10.46 -10.32
CA ALA A 164 -1.31 11.31 -10.84
C ALA A 164 -2.69 10.64 -10.72
N HIS A 165 -2.80 9.36 -11.10
CA HIS A 165 -4.01 8.56 -10.93
C HIS A 165 -4.43 8.47 -9.46
N ALA A 166 -3.48 8.25 -8.56
CA ALA A 166 -3.76 8.22 -7.13
C ALA A 166 -4.30 9.55 -6.61
N ALA A 167 -3.70 10.66 -7.03
CA ALA A 167 -4.17 12.00 -6.67
C ALA A 167 -5.59 12.26 -7.19
N GLN A 168 -5.89 11.86 -8.43
CA GLN A 168 -7.23 11.98 -9.03
C GLN A 168 -8.27 11.13 -8.28
N GLN A 169 -7.97 9.87 -7.99
CA GLN A 169 -8.86 8.98 -7.23
C GLN A 169 -9.16 9.52 -5.82
N VAL A 170 -8.13 10.02 -5.13
CA VAL A 170 -8.31 10.69 -3.83
C VAL A 170 -9.18 11.94 -3.98
N ALA A 171 -8.96 12.77 -5.02
CA ALA A 171 -9.77 13.95 -5.30
C ALA A 171 -11.25 13.61 -5.63
N HIS A 172 -11.50 12.43 -6.20
CA HIS A 172 -12.86 11.90 -6.44
C HIS A 172 -13.47 11.19 -5.22
N GLY A 173 -12.80 11.20 -4.06
CA GLY A 173 -13.32 10.65 -2.81
C GLY A 173 -13.10 9.14 -2.63
N GLU A 174 -12.27 8.51 -3.46
CA GLU A 174 -11.89 7.10 -3.36
C GLU A 174 -10.76 6.89 -2.34
N LEU A 175 -11.02 7.26 -1.07
CA LEU A 175 -10.02 7.15 -0.01
C LEU A 175 -9.77 5.71 0.45
N ALA A 176 -10.84 4.94 0.65
CA ALA A 176 -10.79 3.55 1.08
C ALA A 176 -12.01 2.76 0.58
N PRO A 177 -12.14 2.56 -0.74
CA PRO A 177 -13.32 1.93 -1.34
C PRO A 177 -13.60 0.52 -0.79
N HIS A 178 -12.56 -0.27 -0.47
CA HIS A 178 -12.73 -1.60 0.13
C HIS A 178 -13.41 -1.54 1.51
N LEU A 179 -13.06 -0.56 2.34
CA LEU A 179 -13.69 -0.33 3.65
C LEU A 179 -15.14 0.16 3.51
N ARG A 180 -15.47 0.86 2.43
CA ARG A 180 -16.84 1.34 2.14
C ARG A 180 -17.73 0.22 1.62
N ARG A 181 -17.24 -0.65 0.72
CA ARG A 181 -18.00 -1.82 0.25
C ARG A 181 -18.25 -2.85 1.35
N GLY A 182 -17.31 -3.05 2.28
CA GLY A 182 -17.52 -3.93 3.44
C GLY A 182 -18.68 -3.50 4.37
N ARG A 183 -19.18 -2.25 4.24
CA ARG A 183 -20.39 -1.77 4.93
C ARG A 183 -21.67 -1.93 4.11
N ALA A 184 -21.59 -2.18 2.81
CA ALA A 184 -22.75 -2.56 2.02
C ALA A 184 -23.04 -4.04 2.29
N PRO A 185 -24.29 -4.44 2.59
CA PRO A 185 -24.61 -5.85 2.78
C PRO A 185 -24.18 -6.61 1.51
N PRO A 186 -23.62 -7.82 1.64
CA PRO A 186 -23.26 -8.62 0.49
C PRO A 186 -24.48 -8.73 -0.41
N ARG A 187 -24.34 -8.38 -1.70
CA ARG A 187 -25.37 -8.70 -2.69
C ARG A 187 -25.37 -10.21 -2.87
N LEU A 188 -26.06 -10.90 -1.96
CA LEU A 188 -26.43 -12.29 -2.10
C LEU A 188 -27.44 -12.33 -3.25
N TYR A 189 -27.01 -12.97 -4.34
CA TYR A 189 -27.72 -13.29 -5.58
C TYR A 189 -27.84 -12.20 -6.67
N PRO A 190 -27.59 -12.56 -7.95
CA PRO A 190 -28.18 -11.83 -9.07
C PRO A 190 -29.71 -11.91 -8.91
N ARG A 191 -30.40 -10.78 -9.09
CA ARG A 191 -31.87 -10.76 -9.09
C ARG A 191 -32.34 -11.79 -10.14
N SER A 192 -33.01 -12.85 -9.69
CA SER A 192 -33.85 -13.64 -10.58
C SER A 192 -34.82 -12.68 -11.29
N PRO A 193 -35.08 -12.87 -12.59
CA PRO A 193 -36.06 -12.06 -13.28
C PRO A 193 -37.40 -12.12 -12.55
N LYS A 194 -38.07 -10.97 -12.43
CA LYS A 194 -39.41 -10.96 -11.84
C LYS A 194 -40.31 -11.83 -12.73
N PRO A 195 -41.14 -12.72 -12.16
CA PRO A 195 -42.10 -13.49 -12.97
C PRO A 195 -43.08 -12.49 -13.60
N GLY A 196 -42.89 -12.25 -14.90
CA GLY A 196 -43.59 -11.21 -15.66
C GLY A 196 -42.88 -10.83 -16.97
N ASP A 197 -41.55 -10.88 -17.00
CA ASP A 197 -40.78 -10.47 -18.19
C ASP A 197 -40.70 -11.58 -19.27
N GLU A 198 -40.95 -12.85 -18.93
CA GLU A 198 -40.96 -13.96 -19.90
C GLU A 198 -42.14 -13.88 -20.89
N ARG A 199 -43.25 -13.22 -20.52
CA ARG A 199 -44.41 -13.05 -21.42
C ARG A 199 -44.17 -12.02 -22.53
N GLN A 200 -43.23 -11.10 -22.37
CA GLN A 200 -42.91 -10.11 -23.41
C GLN A 200 -41.91 -10.67 -24.43
N ALA A 201 -41.03 -11.60 -24.04
CA ALA A 201 -40.07 -12.21 -24.97
C ALA A 201 -40.70 -13.23 -25.94
N LEU A 202 -41.84 -13.84 -25.59
CA LEU A 202 -42.53 -14.82 -26.44
C LEU A 202 -43.55 -14.23 -27.42
N LEU A 203 -43.85 -12.92 -27.34
CA LEU A 203 -44.82 -12.25 -28.22
C LEU A 203 -44.16 -11.40 -29.33
N SER A 204 -42.82 -11.42 -29.42
CA SER A 204 -42.04 -10.69 -30.41
C SER A 204 -41.12 -11.57 -31.27
N ALA A 205 -41.38 -12.88 -31.30
CA ALA A 205 -40.76 -13.85 -32.22
C ALA A 205 -41.85 -14.52 -33.06
#